data_AF-A0A7L3WXD5-F1
#
_entry.id   AF-A0A7L3WXD5-F1
#
_cell.length_a   1.000
_cell.length_b   1.000
_cell.length_c   1.000
_cell.angle_alpha   90.00
_cell.angle_beta   90.00
_cell.angle_gamma   90.00
#
_symmetry.space_group_name_H-M   'P 1'
#
loop_
_entity.id
_entity.type
_entity.pdbx_description
1 polymer ?
#
loop_
_entity_poly.entity_id
_entity_poly.type
_entity_poly.pdbx_seq_one_letter_code
_entity_poly.pdbx_strand_id
1 'polypeptide(L)'
;YGTLSGPAWLDRVECGERNSSFWQCPSAPWHPQSCTDLRDETYITCQGKRPESAPALVPTCPNSTSCTDREKIRAVGGESGCSGRVEVWHRGSWGTVCDYSWDMLDAAVACRQLGCGPAVSALGEAAFGKGTGPIWLEQVECRGTEPSLQHCWARPG
;
A
#
# COMPACT_ATOMS: atom_id res chain seq x y z
N TYR A 1 41.45 5.57 -0.88
CA TYR A 1 41.49 6.01 -2.30
C TYR A 1 41.79 4.81 -3.17
N GLY A 2 40.80 4.36 -3.94
CA GLY A 2 40.88 3.17 -4.79
C GLY A 2 39.49 2.74 -5.22
N THR A 3 39.07 3.28 -6.36
CA THR A 3 37.80 3.14 -7.08
C THR A 3 37.30 1.70 -7.24
N LEU A 4 36.05 1.44 -6.84
CA LEU A 4 35.25 0.35 -7.41
C LEU A 4 34.42 0.92 -8.55
N SER A 5 34.84 0.57 -9.76
CA SER A 5 34.12 0.70 -11.02
C SER A 5 33.12 -0.46 -11.11
N GLY A 6 31.83 -0.15 -11.16
CA GLY A 6 30.71 -1.08 -11.34
C GLY A 6 29.41 -0.27 -11.40
N PRO A 7 28.46 -0.61 -12.27
CA PRO A 7 27.46 0.34 -12.72
C PRO A 7 26.55 0.78 -11.57
N ALA A 8 26.45 2.09 -11.41
CA ALA A 8 25.33 2.74 -10.75
C ALA A 8 24.02 2.41 -11.49
N TRP A 9 22.93 2.87 -10.90
CA TRP A 9 21.56 2.95 -11.42
C TRP A 9 20.65 1.74 -11.13
N LEU A 10 19.70 1.97 -10.22
CA LEU A 10 18.31 2.27 -10.64
C LEU A 10 17.64 3.17 -9.58
N ASP A 11 17.89 4.47 -9.70
CA ASP A 11 16.92 5.51 -9.32
C ASP A 11 15.96 5.67 -10.52
N ARG A 12 14.66 5.89 -10.26
CA ARG A 12 13.60 6.17 -11.27
C ARG A 12 13.08 4.92 -12.00
N VAL A 13 12.04 4.30 -11.44
CA VAL A 13 11.22 3.30 -12.14
C VAL A 13 10.38 4.03 -13.20
N GLU A 14 10.71 3.86 -14.48
CA GLU A 14 9.87 4.30 -15.60
C GLU A 14 8.88 3.19 -15.96
N CYS A 15 7.74 3.14 -15.26
CA CYS A 15 6.60 2.36 -15.74
C CYS A 15 6.09 3.04 -17.03
N GLY A 16 6.36 2.45 -18.20
CA GLY A 16 5.78 2.90 -19.46
C GLY A 16 4.26 2.72 -19.46
N GLU A 17 3.54 3.49 -20.30
CA GLU A 17 2.06 3.55 -20.38
C GLU A 17 1.34 2.19 -20.58
N ARG A 18 2.08 1.11 -20.85
CA ARG A 18 1.54 -0.26 -21.01
C ARG A 18 1.45 -1.06 -19.71
N ASN A 19 2.14 -0.66 -18.65
CA ASN A 19 2.14 -1.38 -17.38
C ASN A 19 1.21 -0.64 -16.41
N SER A 20 -0.01 -1.15 -16.25
CA SER A 20 -1.10 -0.52 -15.48
C SER A 20 -1.01 -0.77 -13.97
N SER A 21 0.02 -1.49 -13.51
CA SER A 21 0.17 -1.87 -12.11
C SER A 21 1.64 -1.89 -11.72
N PHE A 22 1.98 -1.36 -10.54
CA PHE A 22 3.36 -1.38 -10.03
C PHE A 22 3.93 -2.82 -9.93
N TRP A 23 3.07 -3.83 -9.76
CA TRP A 23 3.43 -5.26 -9.77
C TRP A 23 3.97 -5.77 -11.11
N GLN A 24 3.78 -5.02 -12.19
CA GLN A 24 4.18 -5.35 -13.55
C GLN A 24 5.49 -4.66 -13.96
N CYS A 25 6.06 -3.82 -13.10
CA CYS A 25 7.31 -3.11 -13.38
C CYS A 25 8.51 -3.95 -12.88
N PRO A 26 9.55 -4.19 -13.71
CA PRO A 26 10.73 -4.96 -13.30
C PRO A 26 11.46 -4.26 -12.14
N SER A 27 11.75 -4.98 -11.06
CA SER A 27 12.56 -4.50 -9.92
C SER A 27 13.84 -5.32 -9.74
N ALA A 28 14.90 -4.70 -9.23
CA ALA A 28 16.17 -5.34 -8.94
C ALA A 28 16.10 -6.24 -7.66
N PRO A 29 17.06 -7.15 -7.44
CA PRO A 29 17.14 -7.96 -6.22
C PRO A 29 17.40 -7.11 -4.96
N TRP A 30 16.76 -7.54 -3.87
CA TRP A 30 16.47 -6.82 -2.62
C TRP A 30 17.67 -6.42 -1.74
N HIS A 31 17.58 -5.24 -1.10
CA HIS A 31 18.46 -4.80 0.00
C HIS A 31 17.60 -4.63 1.28
N PRO A 32 17.72 -5.51 2.30
CA PRO A 32 16.69 -5.72 3.33
C PRO A 32 16.83 -4.81 4.57
N GLN A 33 16.76 -3.48 4.46
CA GLN A 33 17.16 -2.61 5.60
C GLN A 33 16.25 -1.46 6.05
N SER A 34 15.12 -1.14 5.41
CA SER A 34 14.27 -0.03 5.92
C SER A 34 13.08 -0.47 6.77
N CYS A 35 12.39 -1.54 6.42
CA CYS A 35 11.23 -2.04 7.17
C CYS A 35 11.54 -3.43 7.73
N THR A 36 12.21 -3.50 8.89
CA THR A 36 12.64 -4.78 9.50
C THR A 36 11.61 -5.36 10.46
N ASP A 37 10.56 -4.60 10.80
CA ASP A 37 9.61 -4.97 11.81
C ASP A 37 8.21 -4.42 11.52
N LEU A 38 7.19 -5.18 11.91
CA LEU A 38 5.76 -4.83 11.76
C LEU A 38 5.32 -3.61 12.61
N ARG A 39 6.28 -2.88 13.18
CA ARG A 39 6.05 -1.56 13.79
C ARG A 39 5.97 -0.49 12.72
N ASP A 40 6.63 -0.70 11.60
CA ASP A 40 6.70 0.23 10.48
C ASP A 40 5.45 0.13 9.60
N GLU A 41 4.30 -0.31 10.13
CA GLU A 41 3.07 -0.45 9.34
C GLU A 41 2.30 0.86 9.29
N THR A 42 1.73 1.19 8.13
CA THR A 42 0.96 2.41 7.97
C THR A 42 -0.53 2.28 8.36
N TYR A 43 -1.08 3.37 8.88
CA TYR A 43 -2.46 3.51 9.29
C TYR A 43 -3.11 4.75 8.68
N ILE A 44 -4.41 4.65 8.40
CA ILE A 44 -5.20 5.76 7.90
C ILE A 44 -6.49 5.94 8.70
N THR A 45 -6.97 7.18 8.70
CA THR A 45 -8.35 7.50 9.04
C THR A 45 -8.95 8.30 7.90
N CYS A 46 -10.10 7.88 7.40
CA CYS A 46 -10.86 8.58 6.39
C CYS A 46 -12.09 9.26 7.00
N GLN A 47 -12.66 10.23 6.29
CA GLN A 47 -13.82 10.99 6.79
C GLN A 47 -15.10 10.14 6.82
N GLY A 48 -15.29 9.25 5.85
CA GLY A 48 -16.45 8.39 5.76
C GLY A 48 -16.48 7.34 6.86
N LYS A 49 -17.68 6.99 7.31
CA LYS A 49 -17.93 5.81 8.14
C LYS A 49 -18.60 4.78 7.27
N ARG A 50 -17.89 3.73 6.87
CA ARG A 50 -18.54 2.60 6.20
C ARG A 50 -19.38 1.87 7.24
N PRO A 51 -20.70 1.71 7.06
CA PRO A 51 -21.52 1.01 8.03
C PRO A 51 -21.07 -0.45 8.12
N GLU A 52 -20.96 -0.96 9.35
CA GLU A 52 -20.60 -2.35 9.67
C GLU A 52 -21.58 -3.37 9.07
N SER A 53 -22.75 -2.89 8.63
CA SER A 53 -23.82 -3.64 7.95
C SER A 53 -23.81 -3.54 6.41
N ALA A 54 -22.93 -2.73 5.80
CA ALA A 54 -22.54 -3.06 4.43
C ALA A 54 -21.96 -4.47 4.53
N PRO A 55 -22.34 -5.44 3.67
CA PRO A 55 -21.69 -6.74 3.72
C PRO A 55 -20.22 -6.43 3.79
N ALA A 56 -19.55 -6.98 4.81
CA ALA A 56 -18.12 -6.98 4.82
C ALA A 56 -17.78 -7.56 3.45
N LEU A 57 -17.45 -6.70 2.49
CA LEU A 57 -16.54 -7.06 1.46
C LEU A 57 -15.26 -7.25 2.28
N VAL A 58 -15.18 -8.34 3.05
CA VAL A 58 -14.04 -9.20 2.99
C VAL A 58 -13.97 -9.41 1.50
N PRO A 59 -13.06 -8.72 0.79
CA PRO A 59 -12.88 -9.02 -0.60
C PRO A 59 -12.22 -10.40 -0.50
N THR A 60 -13.03 -11.45 -0.43
CA THR A 60 -12.56 -12.80 -0.67
C THR A 60 -12.33 -12.78 -2.16
N CYS A 61 -11.17 -12.26 -2.54
CA CYS A 61 -10.58 -12.46 -3.83
C CYS A 61 -10.44 -13.97 -4.00
N PRO A 62 -11.36 -14.65 -4.71
CA PRO A 62 -11.37 -16.10 -4.75
C PRO A 62 -10.20 -16.61 -5.59
N ASN A 63 -9.73 -15.78 -6.53
CA ASN A 63 -8.58 -16.00 -7.39
C ASN A 63 -8.00 -14.67 -7.90
N SER A 64 -6.71 -14.68 -8.28
CA SER A 64 -5.90 -13.49 -8.63
C SER A 64 -6.37 -12.69 -9.85
N THR A 65 -7.34 -13.19 -10.63
CA THR A 65 -7.79 -12.61 -11.90
C THR A 65 -9.13 -11.86 -11.86
N SER A 66 -9.89 -11.88 -10.75
CA SER A 66 -11.24 -11.27 -10.72
C SER A 66 -11.41 -10.09 -9.77
N CYS A 67 -10.36 -9.62 -9.10
CA CYS A 67 -10.49 -8.54 -8.12
C CYS A 67 -10.30 -7.17 -8.77
N THR A 68 -11.26 -6.30 -8.56
CA THR A 68 -11.15 -4.88 -8.84
C THR A 68 -10.11 -4.24 -7.91
N ASP A 69 -9.55 -3.10 -8.30
CA ASP A 69 -8.57 -2.45 -7.43
C ASP A 69 -9.17 -2.01 -6.08
N ARG A 70 -10.46 -1.70 -6.03
CA ARG A 70 -11.16 -1.42 -4.76
C ARG A 70 -11.22 -2.62 -3.82
N GLU A 71 -11.17 -3.84 -4.36
CA GLU A 71 -11.14 -5.09 -3.59
C GLU A 71 -9.71 -5.50 -3.19
N LYS A 72 -8.69 -4.86 -3.76
CA LYS A 72 -7.27 -5.13 -3.45
C LYS A 72 -6.72 -4.29 -2.30
N ILE A 73 -7.57 -3.59 -1.55
CA ILE A 73 -7.20 -2.79 -0.39
C ILE A 73 -8.22 -3.00 0.73
N ARG A 74 -7.75 -3.00 1.98
CA ARG A 74 -8.62 -2.97 3.17
C ARG A 74 -7.96 -2.18 4.31
N ALA A 75 -8.78 -1.60 5.17
CA ALA A 75 -8.37 -1.01 6.44
C ALA A 75 -8.76 -1.96 7.59
N VAL A 76 -7.81 -2.34 8.45
CA VAL A 76 -8.01 -3.35 9.52
C VAL A 76 -7.66 -2.77 10.89
N GLY A 77 -8.45 -3.11 11.92
CA GLY A 77 -8.16 -2.77 13.30
C GLY A 77 -8.67 -1.40 13.77
N GLY A 78 -9.30 -0.61 12.90
CA GLY A 78 -10.00 0.62 13.29
C GLY A 78 -11.49 0.39 13.63
N GLU A 79 -12.16 1.46 14.06
CA GLU A 79 -13.59 1.44 14.44
C GLU A 79 -14.54 1.22 13.25
N SER A 80 -14.06 1.32 12.01
CA SER A 80 -14.85 1.09 10.80
C SER A 80 -13.97 0.60 9.65
N GLY A 81 -14.57 0.14 8.55
CA GLY A 81 -13.82 -0.17 7.32
C GLY A 81 -13.16 1.02 6.62
N CYS A 82 -13.15 2.20 7.26
CA CYS A 82 -12.56 3.45 6.81
C CYS A 82 -11.47 3.97 7.76
N SER A 83 -11.04 3.18 8.73
CA SER A 83 -9.91 3.48 9.59
C SER A 83 -9.14 2.22 9.97
N GLY A 84 -7.84 2.36 10.19
CA GLY A 84 -6.95 1.27 10.61
C GLY A 84 -5.78 1.05 9.67
N ARG A 85 -5.14 -0.12 9.82
CA ARG A 85 -3.95 -0.53 9.08
C ARG A 85 -4.28 -0.76 7.61
N VAL A 86 -3.45 -0.23 6.72
CA VAL A 86 -3.61 -0.47 5.29
C VAL A 86 -3.01 -1.82 4.93
N GLU A 87 -3.83 -2.69 4.36
CA GLU A 87 -3.40 -3.97 3.80
C GLU A 87 -3.79 -4.05 2.32
N VAL A 88 -2.90 -4.62 1.50
CA VAL A 88 -3.08 -4.78 0.07
C VAL A 88 -3.08 -6.26 -0.34
N TRP A 89 -3.87 -6.59 -1.34
CA TRP A 89 -3.95 -7.95 -1.88
C TRP A 89 -2.95 -8.14 -3.02
N HIS A 90 -2.04 -9.09 -2.86
CA HIS A 90 -1.09 -9.49 -3.90
C HIS A 90 -0.78 -10.98 -3.83
N ARG A 91 -0.59 -11.61 -5.01
CA ARG A 91 -0.23 -13.04 -5.14
C ARG A 91 -1.08 -14.02 -4.31
N GLY A 92 -2.37 -13.72 -4.14
CA GLY A 92 -3.29 -14.60 -3.41
C GLY A 92 -3.25 -14.46 -1.89
N SER A 93 -2.64 -13.40 -1.37
CA SER A 93 -2.60 -13.14 0.07
C SER A 93 -2.62 -11.65 0.40
N TRP A 94 -3.07 -11.34 1.62
CA TRP A 94 -2.99 -10.00 2.19
C TRP A 94 -1.61 -9.76 2.79
N GLY A 95 -1.11 -8.55 2.65
CA GLY A 95 0.09 -8.08 3.32
C GLY A 95 0.04 -6.59 3.57
N THR A 96 0.97 -6.11 4.37
CA THR A 96 0.96 -4.76 4.93
C THR A 96 1.75 -3.79 4.07
N VAL A 97 1.53 -2.50 4.31
CA VAL A 97 2.28 -1.41 3.69
C VAL A 97 3.11 -0.74 4.76
N CYS A 98 4.39 -0.52 4.45
CA CYS A 98 5.30 0.15 5.35
C CYS A 98 5.00 1.66 5.42
N ASP A 99 5.27 2.29 6.54
CA ASP A 99 5.09 3.72 6.79
C ASP A 99 6.26 4.57 6.29
N TYR A 100 7.31 3.95 5.74
CA TYR A 100 8.43 4.64 5.13
C TYR A 100 7.94 5.48 3.95
N SER A 101 8.07 6.80 4.10
CA SER A 101 7.52 7.87 3.24
C SER A 101 6.00 7.97 3.15
N TRP A 102 5.23 7.24 3.97
CA TRP A 102 3.78 7.28 3.91
C TRP A 102 3.23 8.63 4.36
N ASP A 103 2.46 9.29 3.49
CA ASP A 103 1.96 10.64 3.73
C ASP A 103 0.44 10.81 3.46
N MET A 104 0.00 12.07 3.52
CA MET A 104 -1.41 12.43 3.29
C MET A 104 -1.87 12.23 1.84
N LEU A 105 -0.96 12.26 0.86
CA LEU A 105 -1.28 11.99 -0.54
C LEU A 105 -1.54 10.50 -0.74
N ASP A 106 -0.73 9.65 -0.13
CA ASP A 106 -0.94 8.19 -0.13
C ASP A 106 -2.26 7.84 0.55
N ALA A 107 -2.49 8.40 1.74
CA ALA A 107 -3.75 8.22 2.46
C ALA A 107 -4.96 8.72 1.66
N ALA A 108 -4.83 9.82 0.91
CA ALA A 108 -5.92 10.33 0.08
C ALA A 108 -6.30 9.36 -1.04
N VAL A 109 -5.32 8.73 -1.69
CA VAL A 109 -5.56 7.69 -2.69
C VAL A 109 -6.19 6.46 -2.02
N ALA A 110 -5.67 6.01 -0.88
CA ALA A 110 -6.18 4.86 -0.13
C ALA A 110 -7.65 5.05 0.30
N CYS A 111 -7.97 6.19 0.92
CA CYS A 111 -9.33 6.51 1.38
C CYS A 111 -10.33 6.59 0.21
N ARG A 112 -9.91 7.17 -0.92
CA ARG A 112 -10.72 7.21 -2.14
C ARG A 112 -10.96 5.81 -2.70
N GLN A 113 -9.91 4.99 -2.75
CA GLN A 113 -9.98 3.60 -3.23
C GLN A 113 -10.94 2.76 -2.38
N LEU A 114 -10.86 2.90 -1.05
CA LEU A 114 -11.77 2.28 -0.08
C LEU A 114 -13.23 2.78 -0.18
N GLY A 115 -13.47 3.90 -0.88
CA GLY A 115 -14.79 4.52 -0.99
C GLY A 115 -15.20 5.28 0.27
N CYS A 116 -14.24 5.69 1.08
CA CYS A 116 -14.43 6.35 2.37
C CYS A 116 -14.33 7.88 2.32
N GLY A 117 -14.27 8.47 1.11
CA GLY A 117 -14.12 9.91 0.94
C GLY A 117 -12.67 10.38 1.18
N PRO A 118 -12.46 11.63 1.63
CA PRO A 118 -11.13 12.19 1.82
C PRO A 118 -10.42 11.61 3.06
N ALA A 119 -9.09 11.63 3.02
CA ALA A 119 -8.25 11.27 4.16
C ALA A 119 -8.30 12.36 5.24
N VAL A 120 -8.37 11.90 6.50
CA VAL A 120 -8.31 12.75 7.71
C VAL A 120 -6.92 12.67 8.32
N SER A 121 -6.31 11.48 8.34
CA SER A 121 -4.96 11.28 8.85
C SER A 121 -4.21 10.18 8.13
N ALA A 122 -2.90 10.36 8.00
CA ALA A 122 -1.90 9.36 7.69
C ALA A 122 -1.03 9.21 8.95
N LEU A 123 -1.00 8.01 9.52
CA LEU A 123 -0.29 7.73 10.76
C LEU A 123 0.78 6.65 10.48
N GLY A 124 2.01 6.95 10.87
CA GLY A 124 3.07 5.94 11.03
C GLY A 124 3.00 5.32 12.42
N GLU A 125 3.64 4.16 12.56
CA GLU A 125 3.67 3.28 13.73
C GLU A 125 2.39 2.48 14.02
N ALA A 126 2.57 1.31 14.67
CA ALA A 126 1.57 0.28 15.05
C ALA A 126 0.43 0.74 15.99
N ALA A 127 -0.22 1.86 15.71
CA ALA A 127 -1.28 2.48 16.50
C ALA A 127 -2.51 1.58 16.70
N PHE A 128 -2.76 0.62 15.79
CA PHE A 128 -3.88 -0.32 15.89
C PHE A 128 -3.44 -1.79 15.92
N GLY A 129 -2.21 -2.03 16.41
CA GLY A 129 -1.66 -3.35 16.68
C GLY A 129 -0.95 -4.01 15.49
N LYS A 130 -0.01 -4.92 15.78
CA LYS A 130 0.84 -5.60 14.80
C LYS A 130 0.00 -6.32 13.73
N GLY A 131 0.28 -6.08 12.45
CA GLY A 131 -0.26 -6.87 11.36
C GLY A 131 0.21 -8.32 11.39
N THR A 132 -0.42 -9.14 10.55
CA THR A 132 -0.04 -10.54 10.35
C THR A 132 0.10 -10.77 8.86
N GLY A 133 1.33 -10.94 8.35
CA GLY A 133 1.57 -11.15 6.93
C GLY A 133 2.92 -10.55 6.48
N PRO A 134 3.27 -10.71 5.19
CA PRO A 134 4.42 -10.04 4.61
C PRO A 134 4.17 -8.54 4.47
N ILE A 135 5.24 -7.75 4.45
CA ILE A 135 5.20 -6.38 3.96
C ILE A 135 5.23 -6.47 2.43
N TRP A 136 4.20 -5.95 1.76
CA TRP A 136 4.10 -5.98 0.30
C TRP A 136 4.68 -4.74 -0.36
N LEU A 137 4.70 -3.62 0.36
CA LEU A 137 5.10 -2.31 -0.10
C LEU A 137 5.98 -1.66 0.96
N GLU A 138 7.22 -1.35 0.63
CA GLU A 138 8.16 -0.63 1.52
C GLU A 138 7.98 0.88 1.45
N GLN A 139 7.75 1.41 0.25
CA GLN A 139 7.66 2.85 0.04
C GLN A 139 6.54 3.11 -0.95
N VAL A 140 5.64 4.03 -0.63
CA VAL A 140 4.57 4.45 -1.53
C VAL A 140 4.72 5.96 -1.70
N GLU A 141 4.67 6.42 -2.95
CA GLU A 141 4.68 7.83 -3.30
C GLU A 141 3.61 8.11 -4.34
N CYS A 142 2.43 8.48 -3.85
CA CYS A 142 1.33 8.97 -4.65
C CYS A 142 1.44 10.48 -4.90
N ARG A 143 0.96 10.94 -6.06
CA ARG A 143 0.71 12.35 -6.36
C ARG A 143 -0.63 12.83 -5.79
N GLY A 144 -1.48 11.90 -5.36
CA GLY A 144 -2.81 12.14 -4.80
C GLY A 144 -3.95 12.06 -5.82
N THR A 145 -3.63 11.95 -7.11
CA THR A 145 -4.60 11.90 -8.22
C THR A 145 -4.82 10.50 -8.78
N GLU A 146 -4.01 9.53 -8.35
CA GLU A 146 -4.04 8.16 -8.81
C GLU A 146 -5.38 7.48 -8.50
N PRO A 147 -5.93 6.66 -9.41
CA PRO A 147 -7.21 6.00 -9.15
C PRO A 147 -7.13 4.97 -8.00
N SER A 148 -5.94 4.44 -7.72
CA SER A 148 -5.69 3.47 -6.66
C SER A 148 -4.20 3.42 -6.29
N LEU A 149 -3.87 2.84 -5.13
CA LEU A 149 -2.48 2.63 -4.71
C LEU A 149 -1.69 1.78 -5.72
N GLN A 150 -2.37 0.94 -6.52
CA GLN A 150 -1.72 0.14 -7.55
C GLN A 150 -1.13 0.96 -8.71
N HIS A 151 -1.52 2.24 -8.80
CA HIS A 151 -1.09 3.19 -9.83
C HIS A 151 -0.12 4.25 -9.29
N CYS A 152 0.16 4.25 -7.99
CA CYS A 152 1.21 5.11 -7.42
C CYS A 152 2.57 4.51 -7.72
N TRP A 153 3.61 5.35 -7.63
CA TRP A 153 4.96 4.81 -7.55
C TRP A 153 5.11 4.10 -6.21
N ALA A 154 5.67 2.89 -6.22
CA ALA A 154 5.92 2.16 -5.00
C ALA A 154 7.17 1.30 -5.13
N ARG A 155 7.89 1.16 -4.02
CA ARG A 155 8.91 0.13 -3.84
C ARG A 155 8.23 -1.11 -3.28
N PRO A 156 8.26 -2.24 -4.00
CA PRO A 156 7.84 -3.52 -3.45
C PRO A 156 8.59 -3.81 -2.13
N GLY A 157 7.99 -4.63 -1.25
CA GLY A 157 8.57 -5.27 -0.04
C GLY A 157 8.86 -6.77 -0.15
#